data_AF-A0A934VRC0-F1
#
_entry.id   AF-A0A934VRC0-F1
#
_cell.length_a   1.000
_cell.length_b   1.000
_cell.length_c   1.000
_cell.angle_alpha   90.00
_cell.angle_beta   90.00
_cell.angle_gamma   90.00
#
_symmetry.space_group_name_H-M   'P 1'
#
loop_
_entity.id
_entity.type
_entity.pdbx_description
1 polymer ?
#
loop_
_entity_poly.entity_id
_entity_poly.type
_entity_poly.pdbx_seq_one_letter_code
_entity_poly.pdbx_strand_id
1 'polypeptide(L)'
;MKTCQSTLNRYLFVSLLTLLTTFAFLNVEALQPLRIALSSTLGLPTELLWLLASVVNAVVLIVLFKQLHLQLTKPIKHIADQCLEGQVTDLPGSNPLRETRIIREFIRKTQDRAEHRREQISSIEAELAELRKERARSGRKLEELEDLVAAYARIRSELTYDNTNLRRELKDLGAKLSDPQPQPVQQNRIQRFPFANRS
;
A
#
# COMPACT_ATOMS: atom_id res chain seq x y z
N MET A 1 -17.02 2.18 27.70
CA MET A 1 -15.88 1.39 28.22
C MET A 1 -15.75 1.36 29.75
N LYS A 2 -16.11 2.42 30.51
CA LYS A 2 -16.03 2.41 31.99
C LYS A 2 -16.99 1.42 32.67
N THR A 3 -18.11 1.08 32.03
CA THR A 3 -19.15 0.17 32.55
C THR A 3 -18.72 -1.30 32.56
N CYS A 4 -18.13 -1.80 31.46
CA CYS A 4 -17.65 -3.18 31.38
C CYS A 4 -16.52 -3.46 32.37
N GLN A 5 -15.60 -2.49 32.53
CA GLN A 5 -14.54 -2.55 33.53
C GLN A 5 -15.09 -2.49 34.96
N SER A 6 -16.15 -1.70 35.20
CA SER A 6 -16.83 -1.63 36.51
C SER A 6 -17.58 -2.92 36.86
N THR A 7 -18.29 -3.53 35.91
CA THR A 7 -18.95 -4.82 36.12
C THR A 7 -17.92 -5.92 36.36
N LEU A 8 -16.87 -6.00 35.54
CA LEU A 8 -15.81 -7.00 35.70
C LEU A 8 -15.09 -6.83 37.04
N ASN A 9 -14.77 -5.59 37.45
CA ASN A 9 -14.19 -5.31 38.75
C ASN A 9 -15.13 -5.68 39.91
N ARG A 10 -16.45 -5.49 39.77
CA ARG A 10 -17.43 -5.88 40.79
C ARG A 10 -17.50 -7.40 40.94
N TYR A 11 -17.50 -8.15 39.85
CA TYR A 11 -17.49 -9.62 39.91
C TYR A 11 -16.18 -10.17 40.47
N LEU A 12 -15.04 -9.57 40.09
CA LEU A 12 -13.73 -9.93 40.62
C LEU A 12 -13.67 -9.64 42.13
N PHE A 13 -14.16 -8.49 42.56
CA PHE A 13 -14.26 -8.14 43.97
C PHE A 13 -15.18 -9.09 44.77
N VAL A 14 -16.36 -9.44 44.23
CA VAL A 14 -17.26 -10.41 44.88
C VAL A 14 -16.61 -11.78 44.99
N SER A 15 -15.94 -12.26 43.93
CA SER A 15 -15.24 -13.55 43.96
C SER A 15 -14.07 -13.59 44.96
N LEU A 16 -13.29 -12.50 45.04
CA LEU A 16 -12.22 -12.35 46.04
C LEU A 16 -12.79 -12.29 47.45
N LEU A 17 -13.89 -11.57 47.66
CA LEU A 17 -14.54 -11.46 48.97
C LEU A 17 -15.10 -12.82 49.42
N THR A 18 -15.70 -13.61 48.52
CA THR A 18 -16.18 -14.97 48.85
C THR A 18 -15.03 -15.93 49.19
N LEU A 19 -13.90 -15.84 48.48
CA LEU A 19 -12.71 -16.64 48.79
C LEU A 19 -12.06 -16.21 50.10
N LEU A 20 -11.97 -14.91 50.36
CA LEU A 20 -11.36 -14.37 51.57
C LEU A 20 -12.19 -14.69 52.82
N THR A 21 -13.52 -14.60 52.73
CA THR A 21 -14.43 -14.92 53.83
C THR A 21 -14.45 -16.41 54.15
N THR A 22 -14.43 -17.28 53.15
CA THR A 22 -14.31 -18.73 53.36
C THR A 22 -12.94 -19.12 53.93
N PHE A 23 -11.86 -18.50 53.46
CA PHE A 23 -10.52 -18.70 54.00
C PHE A 23 -10.39 -18.22 55.45
N ALA A 24 -10.95 -17.05 55.78
CA ALA A 24 -10.96 -16.51 57.14
C ALA A 24 -11.79 -17.40 58.09
N PHE A 25 -12.94 -17.90 57.64
CA PHE A 25 -13.78 -18.81 58.42
C PHE A 25 -13.06 -20.12 58.77
N LEU A 26 -12.22 -20.63 57.87
CA LEU A 26 -11.51 -21.89 58.04
C LEU A 26 -10.20 -21.76 58.84
N ASN A 27 -9.54 -20.60 58.83
CA ASN A 27 -8.22 -20.43 59.44
C ASN A 27 -8.21 -19.61 60.74
N VAL A 28 -9.25 -18.84 61.05
CA VAL A 28 -9.28 -18.03 62.28
C VAL A 28 -9.68 -18.87 63.48
N GLU A 29 -8.81 -18.93 64.49
CA GLU A 29 -9.02 -19.68 65.73
C GLU A 29 -10.25 -19.18 66.52
N ALA A 30 -10.53 -17.88 66.49
CA ALA A 30 -11.71 -17.30 67.16
C ALA A 30 -13.06 -17.84 66.61
N LEU A 31 -13.09 -18.42 65.41
CA LEU A 31 -14.28 -19.01 64.78
C LEU A 31 -14.37 -20.53 64.97
N GLN A 32 -13.45 -21.14 65.71
CA GLN A 32 -13.46 -22.56 66.07
C GLN A 32 -14.76 -23.04 66.74
N PRO A 33 -15.40 -22.33 67.71
CA PRO A 33 -16.67 -22.80 68.29
C PRO A 33 -17.80 -22.89 67.25
N LEU A 34 -17.78 -22.00 66.26
CA LEU A 34 -18.76 -21.97 65.17
C LEU A 34 -18.54 -23.12 64.18
N ARG A 35 -17.27 -23.49 63.92
CA ARG A 35 -16.91 -24.68 63.12
C ARG A 35 -17.36 -25.98 63.79
N ILE A 36 -17.20 -26.09 65.11
CA ILE A 36 -17.61 -27.26 65.89
C ILE A 36 -19.15 -27.39 65.93
N ALA A 37 -19.86 -26.27 66.05
CA ALA A 37 -21.33 -26.24 65.97
C ALA A 37 -21.84 -26.62 64.56
N LEU A 38 -21.13 -26.20 63.50
CA LEU A 38 -21.46 -26.60 62.13
C LEU A 38 -21.15 -28.08 61.87
N SER A 39 -20.02 -28.59 62.36
CA SER A 39 -19.69 -30.02 62.23
C SER A 39 -20.70 -30.90 62.96
N SER A 40 -21.18 -30.48 64.13
CA SER A 40 -22.16 -31.25 64.91
C SER A 40 -23.56 -31.22 64.30
N THR A 41 -23.97 -30.09 63.72
CA THR A 41 -25.28 -29.96 63.04
C THR A 41 -25.32 -30.69 61.70
N LEU A 42 -24.20 -30.74 60.97
CA LEU A 42 -24.08 -31.45 59.70
C LEU A 42 -23.65 -32.92 59.85
N GLY A 43 -23.29 -33.37 61.07
CA GLY A 43 -22.84 -34.74 61.34
C GLY A 43 -21.54 -35.13 60.64
N LEU A 44 -20.72 -34.15 60.25
CA LEU A 44 -19.49 -34.35 59.46
C LEU A 44 -18.25 -34.07 60.32
N PRO A 45 -17.17 -34.86 60.19
CA PRO A 45 -15.90 -34.54 60.83
C PRO A 45 -15.35 -33.21 60.33
N THR A 46 -14.71 -32.44 61.22
CA THR A 46 -14.17 -31.10 60.95
C THR A 46 -13.18 -31.06 59.78
N GLU A 47 -12.51 -32.16 59.48
CA GLU A 47 -11.60 -32.29 58.34
C GLU A 47 -12.31 -32.27 56.98
N LEU A 48 -13.59 -32.67 56.92
CA LEU A 48 -14.37 -32.70 55.67
C LEU A 48 -15.08 -31.37 55.37
N LEU A 49 -15.11 -30.43 56.32
CA LEU A 49 -15.69 -29.09 56.13
C LEU A 49 -14.93 -28.28 55.07
N TRP A 50 -13.62 -28.49 54.91
CA TRP A 50 -12.83 -27.87 53.83
C TRP A 50 -13.30 -28.32 52.44
N LEU A 51 -13.66 -29.59 52.31
CA LEU A 51 -14.12 -30.18 51.06
C LEU A 51 -15.50 -29.63 50.68
N LEU A 52 -16.40 -29.51 51.67
CA LEU A 52 -17.71 -28.86 51.49
C LEU A 52 -17.57 -27.38 51.10
N ALA A 53 -16.71 -26.62 51.78
CA ALA A 53 -16.48 -25.20 51.49
C ALA A 53 -15.88 -25.00 50.08
N SER A 54 -14.98 -25.87 49.66
CA SER A 54 -14.40 -25.86 48.31
C SER A 54 -15.47 -26.12 47.24
N VAL A 55 -16.33 -27.12 47.43
CA VAL A 55 -17.42 -27.44 46.49
C VAL A 55 -18.41 -26.27 46.39
N VAL A 56 -18.80 -25.67 47.51
CA VAL A 56 -19.71 -24.51 47.52
C VAL A 56 -19.08 -23.31 46.78
N ASN A 57 -17.80 -23.03 47.02
CA ASN A 57 -17.08 -21.97 46.31
C ASN A 57 -17.00 -22.23 44.79
N ALA A 58 -16.74 -23.48 44.38
CA ALA A 58 -16.70 -23.85 42.98
C ALA A 58 -18.05 -23.65 42.28
N VAL A 59 -19.16 -24.04 42.94
CA VAL A 59 -20.52 -23.83 42.41
C VAL A 59 -20.83 -22.35 42.26
N VAL A 60 -20.50 -21.53 43.27
CA VAL A 60 -20.71 -20.07 43.22
C VAL A 60 -19.90 -19.42 42.08
N LEU A 61 -18.64 -19.82 41.91
CA LEU A 61 -17.79 -19.34 40.80
C LEU A 61 -18.35 -19.71 39.43
N ILE A 62 -18.85 -20.94 39.25
CA ILE A 62 -19.45 -21.39 37.98
C ILE A 62 -20.73 -20.60 37.66
N VAL A 63 -21.58 -20.35 38.67
CA VAL A 63 -22.81 -19.57 38.49
C VAL A 63 -22.49 -18.12 38.12
N LEU A 64 -21.53 -17.49 38.81
CA LEU A 64 -21.08 -16.14 38.51
C LEU A 64 -20.47 -16.05 37.10
N PHE A 65 -19.67 -17.04 36.70
CA PHE A 65 -19.08 -17.10 35.37
C PHE A 65 -20.15 -17.24 34.28
N LYS A 66 -21.13 -18.13 34.45
CA LYS A 66 -22.26 -18.26 33.51
C LYS A 66 -23.04 -16.96 33.40
N GLN A 67 -23.32 -16.30 34.53
CA GLN A 67 -24.05 -15.04 34.56
C GLN A 67 -23.28 -13.91 33.85
N LEU A 68 -21.97 -13.82 34.07
CA LEU A 68 -21.09 -12.87 33.39
C LEU A 68 -21.03 -13.14 31.88
N HIS A 69 -20.87 -14.40 31.48
CA HIS A 69 -20.85 -14.80 30.07
C HIS A 69 -22.17 -14.43 29.37
N LEU A 70 -23.33 -14.71 29.99
CA LEU A 70 -24.64 -14.36 29.46
C LEU A 70 -24.87 -12.85 29.33
N GLN A 71 -24.39 -12.06 30.31
CA GLN A 71 -24.49 -10.60 30.31
C GLN A 71 -23.59 -9.94 29.26
N LEU A 72 -22.44 -10.53 28.95
CA LEU A 72 -21.48 -9.98 27.97
C LEU A 72 -21.75 -10.45 26.54
N THR A 73 -22.07 -11.72 26.33
CA THR A 73 -22.15 -12.28 24.97
C THR A 73 -23.41 -11.88 24.22
N LYS A 74 -24.55 -11.71 24.91
CA LYS A 74 -25.80 -11.26 24.29
C LYS A 74 -25.71 -9.85 23.67
N PRO A 75 -25.21 -8.82 24.37
CA PRO A 75 -25.12 -7.49 23.79
C PRO A 75 -24.02 -7.39 22.71
N ILE A 76 -22.92 -8.12 22.85
CA ILE A 76 -21.84 -8.08 21.85
C ILE A 76 -22.29 -8.68 20.52
N LYS A 77 -23.02 -9.80 20.54
CA LYS A 77 -23.57 -10.40 19.31
C LYS A 77 -24.61 -9.49 18.65
N HIS A 78 -25.52 -8.94 19.45
CA HIS A 78 -26.54 -8.02 18.96
C HIS A 78 -25.93 -6.76 18.31
N ILE A 79 -24.87 -6.18 18.89
CA ILE A 79 -24.17 -5.05 18.28
C ILE A 79 -23.42 -5.46 17.01
N ALA A 80 -22.82 -6.66 16.99
CA ALA A 80 -22.13 -7.16 15.80
C ALA A 80 -23.10 -7.36 14.62
N ASP A 81 -24.28 -7.92 14.88
CA ASP A 81 -25.31 -8.14 13.87
C ASP A 81 -25.87 -6.81 13.36
N GLN A 82 -26.10 -5.84 14.25
CA GLN A 82 -26.56 -4.48 13.87
C GLN A 82 -25.54 -3.66 13.07
N CYS A 83 -24.24 -3.86 13.34
CA CYS A 83 -23.16 -3.27 12.53
C CYS A 83 -23.09 -3.89 11.13
N LEU A 84 -23.44 -5.17 10.99
CA LEU A 84 -23.50 -5.89 9.72
C LEU A 84 -24.70 -5.42 8.87
N GLU A 85 -25.82 -5.08 9.50
CA GLU A 85 -27.05 -4.61 8.85
C GLU A 85 -27.08 -3.09 8.62
N GLY A 86 -26.07 -2.34 9.08
CA GLY A 86 -25.95 -0.90 8.88
C GLY A 86 -26.96 -0.05 9.65
N GLN A 87 -27.74 -0.63 10.57
CA GLN A 87 -28.70 0.06 11.42
C GLN A 87 -28.36 -0.13 12.90
N VAL A 88 -27.66 0.85 13.46
CA VAL A 88 -27.38 0.90 14.91
C VAL A 88 -28.56 1.55 15.63
N THR A 89 -29.44 0.74 16.24
CA THR A 89 -30.51 1.24 17.12
C THR A 89 -30.04 1.34 18.58
N ASP A 90 -30.50 2.34 19.31
CA ASP A 90 -30.05 2.66 20.67
C ASP A 90 -30.39 1.56 21.71
N LEU A 91 -29.42 1.18 22.56
CA LEU A 91 -29.58 0.19 23.65
C LEU A 91 -30.36 0.77 24.85
N PRO A 92 -31.27 0.01 25.51
CA PRO A 92 -31.99 0.50 26.67
C PRO A 92 -31.19 0.22 27.95
N GLY A 93 -30.74 1.26 28.66
CA GLY A 93 -30.39 1.13 30.10
C GLY A 93 -29.14 1.85 30.64
N SER A 94 -28.26 2.45 29.84
CA SER A 94 -27.06 3.16 30.34
C SER A 94 -26.99 4.60 29.85
N ASN A 95 -27.78 5.52 30.43
CA ASN A 95 -27.95 6.91 29.94
C ASN A 95 -27.77 7.00 28.40
N PRO A 96 -28.62 6.25 27.66
CA PRO A 96 -28.30 5.66 26.37
C PRO A 96 -27.89 6.68 25.33
N LEU A 97 -28.40 7.91 25.46
CA LEU A 97 -28.10 9.05 24.62
C LEU A 97 -26.61 9.43 24.57
N ARG A 98 -25.84 9.22 25.65
CA ARG A 98 -24.43 9.65 25.69
C ARG A 98 -23.52 8.67 24.97
N GLU A 99 -23.66 7.38 25.24
CA GLU A 99 -22.84 6.35 24.60
C GLU A 99 -23.19 6.22 23.11
N THR A 100 -24.48 6.31 22.76
CA THR A 100 -24.91 6.30 21.36
C THR A 100 -24.50 7.57 20.62
N ARG A 101 -24.52 8.75 21.27
CA ARG A 101 -23.95 9.98 20.69
C ARG A 101 -22.46 9.83 20.38
N ILE A 102 -21.66 9.29 21.30
CA ILE A 102 -20.20 9.10 21.09
C ILE A 102 -19.95 8.14 19.93
N ILE A 103 -20.67 7.01 19.87
CA ILE A 103 -20.54 6.04 18.78
C ILE A 103 -20.96 6.67 17.45
N ARG A 104 -22.07 7.42 17.43
CA ARG A 104 -22.56 8.13 16.23
C ARG A 104 -21.58 9.19 15.74
N GLU A 105 -20.98 9.96 16.65
CA GLU A 105 -19.94 10.94 16.33
C GLU A 105 -18.68 10.26 15.78
N PHE A 106 -18.29 9.12 16.36
CA PHE A 106 -17.16 8.34 15.85
C PHE A 106 -17.43 7.83 14.42
N ILE A 107 -18.61 7.26 14.18
CA ILE A 107 -19.03 6.77 12.86
C ILE A 107 -19.02 7.91 11.83
N ARG A 108 -19.62 9.06 12.16
CA ARG A 108 -19.60 10.25 11.29
C ARG A 108 -18.16 10.67 10.97
N LYS A 109 -17.32 10.81 11.98
CA LYS A 109 -15.91 11.19 11.79
C LYS A 109 -15.14 10.20 10.93
N THR A 110 -15.44 8.89 11.05
CA THR A 110 -14.82 7.88 10.18
C THR A 110 -15.34 7.95 8.75
N GLN A 111 -16.62 8.26 8.56
CA GLN A 111 -17.22 8.45 7.24
C GLN A 111 -16.66 9.70 6.55
N ASP A 112 -16.60 10.84 7.25
CA ASP A 112 -16.01 12.08 6.71
C ASP A 112 -14.56 11.87 6.28
N ARG A 113 -13.78 11.12 7.06
CA ARG A 113 -12.41 10.74 6.71
C ARG A 113 -12.33 9.77 5.53
N ALA A 114 -13.35 8.95 5.31
CA ALA A 114 -13.42 8.04 4.17
C ALA A 114 -13.78 8.81 2.90
N GLU A 115 -14.74 9.73 2.99
CA GLU A 115 -15.13 10.63 1.90
C GLU A 115 -13.97 11.53 1.49
N HIS A 116 -13.29 12.18 2.45
CA HIS A 116 -12.13 13.01 2.15
C HIS A 116 -11.00 12.21 1.48
N ARG A 117 -10.73 10.98 1.95
CA ARG A 117 -9.74 10.11 1.30
C ARG A 117 -10.16 9.71 -0.12
N ARG A 118 -11.46 9.49 -0.34
CA ARG A 118 -12.00 9.18 -1.67
C ARG A 118 -11.82 10.36 -2.63
N GLU A 119 -12.06 11.58 -2.18
CA GLU A 119 -11.81 12.80 -2.95
C GLU A 119 -10.32 12.96 -3.28
N GLN A 120 -9.44 12.74 -2.30
CA GLN A 120 -7.98 12.78 -2.51
C GLN A 120 -7.53 11.75 -3.55
N ILE A 121 -8.03 10.52 -3.46
CA ILE A 121 -7.73 9.47 -4.45
C ILE A 121 -8.20 9.91 -5.84
N SER A 122 -9.42 10.42 -5.96
CA SER A 122 -9.95 10.91 -7.24
C SER A 122 -9.10 12.04 -7.83
N SER A 123 -8.59 12.95 -7.01
CA SER A 123 -7.70 14.03 -7.45
C SER A 123 -6.38 13.47 -7.97
N ILE A 124 -5.76 12.54 -7.24
CA ILE A 124 -4.50 11.91 -7.61
C ILE A 124 -4.64 11.10 -8.90
N GLU A 125 -5.77 10.39 -9.07
CA GLU A 125 -6.07 9.66 -10.30
C GLU A 125 -6.20 10.59 -11.51
N ALA A 126 -6.82 11.77 -11.33
CA ALA A 126 -6.92 12.77 -12.37
C ALA A 126 -5.54 13.34 -12.75
N GLU A 127 -4.70 13.66 -11.77
CA GLU A 127 -3.32 14.12 -12.00
C GLU A 127 -2.48 13.06 -12.73
N LEU A 128 -2.58 11.79 -12.33
CA LEU A 128 -1.90 10.69 -13.00
C LEU A 128 -2.34 10.52 -14.47
N ALA A 129 -3.63 10.69 -14.74
CA ALA A 129 -4.15 10.62 -16.10
C ALA A 129 -3.56 11.75 -16.96
N GLU A 130 -3.44 12.96 -16.42
CA GLU A 130 -2.87 14.09 -17.16
C GLU A 130 -1.37 13.94 -17.38
N LEU A 131 -0.61 13.51 -16.37
CA LEU A 131 0.82 13.19 -16.50
C LEU A 131 1.09 12.10 -17.54
N ARG A 132 0.21 11.09 -17.64
CA ARG A 132 0.31 10.06 -18.69
C ARG A 132 0.12 10.65 -20.10
N LYS A 133 -0.84 11.57 -20.27
CA LYS A 133 -1.03 12.27 -21.55
C LYS A 133 0.16 13.13 -21.90
N GLU A 134 0.70 13.86 -20.92
CA GLU A 134 1.89 14.69 -21.12
C GLU A 134 3.10 13.85 -21.52
N ARG A 135 3.35 12.72 -20.83
CA ARG A 135 4.39 11.76 -21.20
C ARG A 135 4.23 11.25 -22.63
N ALA A 136 3.00 10.93 -23.05
CA ALA A 136 2.73 10.47 -24.42
C ALA A 136 3.01 11.58 -25.45
N ARG A 137 2.65 12.83 -25.17
CA ARG A 137 2.97 13.98 -26.04
C ARG A 137 4.47 14.19 -26.15
N SER A 138 5.20 14.12 -25.03
CA SER A 138 6.66 14.25 -25.02
C SER A 138 7.34 13.11 -25.77
N GLY A 139 6.82 11.88 -25.68
CA GLY A 139 7.30 10.75 -26.47
C GLY A 139 7.18 10.99 -27.98
N ARG A 140 6.02 11.46 -28.45
CA ARG A 140 5.83 11.81 -29.88
C ARG A 140 6.77 12.91 -30.35
N LYS A 141 6.98 13.95 -29.53
CA LYS A 141 7.94 15.02 -29.84
C LYS A 141 9.37 14.50 -29.95
N LEU A 142 9.73 13.51 -29.13
CA LEU A 142 11.04 12.87 -29.21
C LEU A 142 11.19 12.12 -30.54
N GLU A 143 10.20 11.32 -30.92
CA GLU A 143 10.17 10.60 -32.21
C GLU A 143 10.30 11.57 -33.40
N GLU A 144 9.53 12.67 -33.40
CA GLU A 144 9.60 13.71 -34.44
C GLU A 144 11.01 14.34 -34.53
N LEU A 145 11.68 14.54 -33.40
CA LEU A 145 13.06 15.07 -33.37
C LEU A 145 14.07 14.04 -33.88
N GLU A 146 13.91 12.77 -33.55
CA GLU A 146 14.77 11.70 -34.06
C GLU A 146 14.66 11.56 -35.58
N ASP A 147 13.43 11.61 -36.11
CA ASP A 147 13.18 11.62 -37.55
C ASP A 147 13.82 12.83 -38.24
N LEU A 148 13.71 14.01 -37.63
CA LEU A 148 14.31 15.23 -38.15
C LEU A 148 15.84 15.14 -38.18
N VAL A 149 16.45 14.62 -37.12
CA VAL A 149 17.91 14.39 -37.05
C VAL A 149 18.35 13.40 -38.15
N ALA A 150 17.59 12.32 -38.36
CA ALA A 150 17.86 11.36 -39.42
C ALA A 150 17.77 12.00 -40.81
N ALA A 151 16.77 12.85 -41.05
CA ALA A 151 16.63 13.60 -42.31
C ALA A 151 17.82 14.55 -42.54
N TYR A 152 18.25 15.30 -41.53
CA TYR A 152 19.43 16.16 -41.62
C TYR A 152 20.71 15.36 -41.91
N ALA A 153 20.88 14.19 -41.30
CA ALA A 153 22.02 13.32 -41.57
C ALA A 153 22.06 12.86 -43.04
N ARG A 154 20.90 12.51 -43.61
CA ARG A 154 20.76 12.15 -45.04
C ARG A 154 21.12 13.32 -45.94
N ILE A 155 20.49 14.49 -45.73
CA ILE A 155 20.79 15.71 -46.52
C ILE A 155 22.27 16.05 -46.46
N ARG A 156 22.89 15.95 -45.27
CA ARG A 156 24.33 16.19 -45.12
C ARG A 156 25.17 15.21 -45.93
N SER A 157 24.79 13.93 -45.96
CA SER A 157 25.50 12.91 -46.75
C SER A 157 25.39 13.15 -48.25
N GLU A 158 24.20 13.52 -48.74
CA GLU A 158 23.94 13.86 -50.14
C GLU A 158 24.74 15.09 -50.55
N LEU A 159 24.69 16.17 -49.78
CA LEU A 159 25.49 17.38 -50.03
C LEU A 159 26.99 17.10 -50.04
N THR A 160 27.46 16.20 -49.17
CA THR A 160 28.87 15.80 -49.14
C THR A 160 29.23 15.04 -50.42
N TYR A 161 28.38 14.10 -50.85
CA TYR A 161 28.56 13.37 -52.08
C TYR A 161 28.59 14.30 -53.30
N ASP A 162 27.61 15.19 -53.43
CA ASP A 162 27.51 16.17 -54.51
C ASP A 162 28.74 17.10 -54.55
N ASN A 163 29.18 17.59 -53.39
CA ASN A 163 30.40 18.40 -53.32
C ASN A 163 31.63 17.64 -53.82
N THR A 164 31.76 16.34 -53.49
CA THR A 164 32.88 15.54 -53.99
C THR A 164 32.80 15.29 -55.50
N ASN A 165 31.60 15.08 -56.05
CA ASN A 165 31.38 14.95 -57.49
C ASN A 165 31.77 16.25 -58.21
N LEU A 166 31.25 17.39 -57.76
CA LEU A 166 31.56 18.70 -58.33
C LEU A 166 33.07 19.01 -58.28
N ARG A 167 33.76 18.66 -57.18
CA ARG A 167 35.22 18.80 -57.10
C ARG A 167 35.96 17.92 -58.11
N ARG A 168 35.45 16.71 -58.40
CA ARG A 168 36.03 15.82 -59.43
C ARG A 168 35.81 16.41 -60.82
N GLU A 169 34.58 16.80 -61.14
CA GLU A 169 34.24 17.42 -62.43
C GLU A 169 35.05 18.70 -62.70
N LEU A 170 35.23 19.54 -61.67
CA LEU A 170 36.00 20.77 -61.79
C LEU A 170 37.49 20.49 -62.06
N LYS A 171 38.06 19.43 -61.48
CA LYS A 171 39.42 18.96 -61.81
C LYS A 171 39.52 18.44 -63.23
N ASP A 172 38.56 17.61 -63.64
CA ASP A 172 38.53 17.02 -64.99
C ASP A 172 38.40 18.12 -66.07
N LEU A 173 37.55 19.13 -65.83
CA LEU A 173 37.43 20.30 -66.70
C LEU A 173 38.71 21.15 -66.72
N GLY A 174 39.31 21.40 -65.57
CA GLY A 174 40.59 22.11 -65.47
C GLY A 174 41.72 21.42 -66.25
N ALA A 175 41.78 20.08 -66.20
CA ALA A 175 42.71 19.29 -67.01
C ALA A 175 42.45 19.44 -68.51
N LYS A 176 41.19 19.33 -68.95
CA LYS A 176 40.81 19.54 -70.37
C LYS A 176 41.14 20.92 -70.91
N LEU A 177 41.08 21.96 -70.07
CA LEU A 177 41.50 23.32 -70.44
C LEU A 177 43.03 23.49 -70.49
N SER A 178 43.76 22.68 -69.71
CA SER A 178 45.23 22.77 -69.59
C SER A 178 45.96 21.91 -70.62
N ASP A 179 45.29 20.94 -71.23
CA ASP A 179 45.83 20.20 -72.38
C ASP A 179 45.80 21.10 -73.64
N PRO A 180 46.96 21.52 -74.18
CA PRO A 180 47.00 22.28 -75.41
C PRO A 180 46.54 21.39 -76.57
N GLN A 181 45.52 21.84 -77.29
CA GLN A 181 45.07 21.21 -78.53
C GLN A 181 46.29 20.98 -79.45
N PRO A 182 46.60 19.74 -79.88
CA PRO A 182 47.77 19.50 -80.71
C PRO A 182 47.52 20.13 -82.09
N GLN A 183 48.33 21.15 -82.42
CA GLN A 183 48.39 21.67 -83.79
C GLN A 183 48.94 20.58 -84.73
N PRO A 184 48.38 20.40 -85.94
CA PRO A 184 48.91 19.44 -86.89
C PRO A 184 50.26 19.93 -87.41
N VAL A 185 51.34 19.24 -87.02
CA VAL A 185 52.69 19.49 -87.53
C VAL A 185 52.78 18.98 -88.97
N GLN A 186 52.79 19.89 -89.95
CA GLN A 186 53.15 19.55 -91.32
C GLN A 186 54.64 19.16 -91.39
N GLN A 187 54.90 17.87 -91.61
CA GLN A 187 56.24 17.32 -91.83
C GLN A 187 56.76 17.73 -93.22
N ASN A 188 57.66 18.72 -93.26
CA ASN A 188 58.41 19.08 -94.45
C ASN A 188 59.57 18.07 -94.65
N ARG A 189 59.37 17.10 -95.55
CA ARG A 189 60.35 16.05 -95.89
C ARG A 189 61.36 16.58 -96.91
N ILE A 190 62.50 17.08 -96.45
CA ILE A 190 63.65 17.38 -97.31
C ILE A 190 64.23 16.05 -97.81
N GLN A 191 63.99 15.73 -99.09
CA GLN A 191 64.63 14.61 -99.78
C GLN A 191 66.07 15.01 -100.15
N ARG A 192 67.07 14.41 -99.49
CA ARG A 192 68.45 14.40 -99.99
C ARG A 192 68.57 13.29 -101.02
N PHE A 193 68.85 13.64 -102.27
CA PHE A 193 69.20 12.69 -103.34
C PHE A 193 70.70 12.36 -103.28
N PRO A 194 71.11 11.08 -103.48
CA PRO A 194 72.51 10.74 -103.64
C PRO A 194 72.97 10.99 -105.09
N PHE A 195 74.20 11.50 -105.20
CA PHE A 195 74.93 11.73 -106.44
C PHE A 195 75.03 10.45 -107.29
N ALA A 196 74.70 10.56 -108.58
CA ALA A 196 75.09 9.60 -109.60
C ALA A 196 76.00 10.31 -110.60
N ASN A 197 77.25 9.85 -110.59
CA ASN A 197 78.35 10.18 -111.48
C ASN A 197 78.09 9.54 -112.86
N ARG A 198 78.20 10.28 -113.97
CA ARG A 198 78.46 9.73 -115.31
C ARG A 198 78.93 10.82 -116.29
N SER A 199 80.14 10.56 -116.81
CA SER A 199 80.87 11.09 -117.98
C SER A 199 81.12 12.59 -118.06
#